data_AF-A0A258G2U5-F1
#
_entry.id   AF-A0A258G2U5-F1
#
_cell.length_a   1.000
_cell.length_b   1.000
_cell.length_c   1.000
_cell.angle_alpha   90.00
_cell.angle_beta   90.00
_cell.angle_gamma   90.00
#
_symmetry.space_group_name_H-M   'P 1'
#
loop_
_entity.id
_entity.type
_entity.pdbx_description
1 polymer ?
#
loop_
_entity_poly.entity_id
_entity_poly.type
_entity_poly.pdbx_seq_one_letter_code
_entity_poly.pdbx_strand_id
1 'polypeptide(L)' 'MWHFDLYRLEDPGEARELGLEEAVDGLSLIEWPERLGRYLPTVRLEVRLSLEGQGRIARLVDLDDWSTRLDGDWRPNT' A
#
# COMPACT_ATOMS: atom_id res chain seq x y z
N MET A 1 -11.94 -3.56 -5.14
CA MET A 1 -10.74 -3.53 -4.30
C MET A 1 -9.84 -4.65 -4.78
N TRP A 2 -8.58 -4.33 -5.04
CA TRP A 2 -7.57 -5.25 -5.55
C TRP A 2 -6.51 -5.49 -4.47
N HIS A 3 -5.98 -6.70 -4.42
CA HIS A 3 -4.89 -7.06 -3.52
C HIS A 3 -3.77 -7.70 -4.34
N PHE A 4 -2.57 -7.16 -4.17
CA PHE A 4 -1.36 -7.61 -4.85
C PHE A 4 -0.32 -7.98 -3.80
N ASP A 5 0.10 -9.24 -3.77
CA ASP A 5 1.27 -9.68 -3.01
C ASP A 5 2.43 -9.89 -3.97
N LEU A 6 3.43 -8.99 -3.87
CA LEU A 6 4.55 -8.99 -4.78
C LEU A 6 5.74 -9.80 -4.27
N TYR A 7 5.62 -10.59 -3.20
CA TYR A 7 6.74 -11.33 -2.61
C TYR A 7 7.53 -12.19 -3.60
N ARG A 8 6.90 -12.68 -4.68
CA ARG A 8 7.54 -13.48 -5.73
C ARG A 8 7.89 -12.73 -7.00
N LEU A 9 7.61 -11.43 -7.07
CA LEU A 9 7.90 -10.60 -8.24
C LEU A 9 9.41 -10.40 -8.37
N GLU A 10 10.03 -10.97 -9.41
CA GLU A 10 11.48 -10.88 -9.62
C GLU A 10 11.85 -9.69 -10.49
N ASP A 11 11.06 -9.39 -11.52
CA ASP A 11 11.21 -8.21 -12.38
C ASP A 11 10.01 -7.25 -12.19
N PRO A 12 10.25 -5.97 -11.83
CA PRO A 12 9.20 -4.95 -11.78
C PRO A 12 8.34 -4.85 -13.05
N GLY A 13 8.86 -5.22 -14.23
CA GLY A 13 8.15 -5.22 -15.50
C GLY A 13 7.00 -6.23 -15.57
N GLU A 14 7.10 -7.35 -14.86
CA GLU A 14 6.07 -8.41 -14.79
C GLU A 14 4.79 -7.92 -14.10
N ALA A 15 4.87 -6.84 -13.31
CA ALA A 15 3.71 -6.29 -12.61
C ALA A 15 2.57 -5.85 -13.54
N ARG A 16 2.87 -5.55 -14.81
CA ARG A 16 1.84 -5.27 -15.83
C ARG A 16 0.97 -6.48 -16.11
N GLU A 17 1.57 -7.67 -16.13
CA GLU A 17 0.86 -8.93 -16.40
C GLU A 17 -0.06 -9.33 -15.23
N LEU A 18 0.17 -8.76 -14.04
CA LEU A 18 -0.68 -8.94 -12.87
C LEU A 18 -1.98 -8.13 -12.91
N GLY A 19 -2.17 -7.27 -13.91
CA GLY A 19 -3.36 -6.43 -14.03
C GLY A 19 -3.33 -5.19 -13.14
N LEU A 20 -2.12 -4.70 -12.79
CA LEU A 20 -1.93 -3.53 -11.94
C LEU A 20 -2.47 -2.25 -12.61
N GLU A 21 -2.44 -2.18 -13.93
CA GLU A 21 -2.89 -1.01 -14.71
C GLU A 21 -4.42 -0.89 -14.71
N GLU A 22 -5.16 -1.99 -14.64
CA GLU A 22 -6.62 -2.01 -14.52
C GLU A 22 -7.10 -1.73 -13.10
N ALA A 23 -6.22 -1.91 -12.11
CA ALA A 23 -6.53 -1.69 -10.71
C ALA A 23 -6.49 -0.22 -10.27
N VAL A 24 -6.02 0.68 -11.15
CA VAL A 24 -5.86 2.13 -10.88
C VAL A 24 -7.19 2.87 -10.67
N ASP A 25 -8.29 2.37 -11.23
CA ASP A 25 -9.62 2.97 -11.08
C ASP A 25 -10.31 2.57 -9.76
N GLY A 26 -9.65 1.74 -8.93
CA GLY A 26 -10.16 1.29 -7.64
C GLY A 26 -9.12 1.36 -6.51
N LEU A 27 -9.53 0.94 -5.30
CA LEU A 27 -8.60 0.79 -4.18
C LEU A 27 -7.71 -0.44 -4.39
N SER A 28 -6.40 -0.23 -4.41
CA SER A 28 -5.38 -1.29 -4.50
C SER A 28 -4.56 -1.37 -3.21
N LEU A 29 -4.49 -2.55 -2.62
CA LEU A 29 -3.61 -2.89 -1.52
C LEU A 29 -2.41 -3.68 -2.06
N ILE A 30 -1.20 -3.17 -1.86
CA ILE A 30 0.02 -3.76 -2.42
C ILE A 30 0.97 -4.11 -1.28
N GLU A 31 1.29 -5.40 -1.13
CA GLU A 31 2.32 -5.92 -0.25
C GLU A 31 3.66 -6.01 -0.98
N TRP A 32 4.74 -5.68 -0.27
CA TRP A 32 6.10 -5.49 -0.83
C TRP A 32 6.15 -4.53 -2.02
N PRO A 33 5.59 -3.31 -1.88
CA PRO A 33 5.48 -2.33 -2.96
C PRO A 33 6.84 -1.93 -3.55
N GLU A 34 7.93 -2.04 -2.80
CA GLU A 34 9.29 -1.76 -3.26
C GLU A 34 9.72 -2.62 -4.45
N ARG A 35 9.11 -3.80 -4.64
CA ARG A 35 9.38 -4.67 -5.80
C ARG A 35 8.87 -4.11 -7.12
N LEU A 36 7.98 -3.11 -7.09
CA LEU A 36 7.60 -2.36 -8.29
C LEU A 36 8.70 -1.44 -8.79
N GLY A 37 9.73 -1.17 -7.98
CA GLY A 37 10.84 -0.29 -8.33
C GLY A 37 10.34 1.05 -8.89
N ARG A 38 10.70 1.35 -10.14
CA ARG A 38 10.30 2.60 -10.82
C ARG A 38 8.80 2.71 -11.13
N TYR A 39 8.05 1.62 -11.05
CA TYR A 39 6.62 1.57 -11.32
C TYR A 39 5.77 1.80 -10.06
N LEU A 40 6.39 1.92 -8.88
CA LEU A 40 5.68 2.24 -7.66
C LEU A 40 4.98 3.61 -7.80
N PRO A 41 3.64 3.70 -7.64
CA PRO A 41 2.93 4.96 -7.81
C PRO A 41 3.39 6.00 -6.80
N THR A 42 3.73 7.21 -7.24
CA THR A 42 4.19 8.29 -6.36
C THR A 42 3.09 8.79 -5.42
N VAL A 43 1.85 8.72 -5.88
CA VAL A 43 0.61 9.10 -5.17
C VAL A 43 0.06 7.86 -4.48
N ARG A 44 0.21 7.76 -3.16
CA ARG A 44 -0.24 6.59 -2.36
C ARG A 44 -0.31 6.91 -0.88
N LEU A 45 -1.07 6.11 -0.13
CA LEU A 45 -0.90 6.01 1.32
C LEU A 45 0.09 4.87 1.61
N GLU A 46 1.22 5.20 2.22
CA GLU A 46 2.18 4.20 2.67
C GLU A 46 1.83 3.70 4.07
N VAL A 47 1.70 2.39 4.24
CA VAL A 47 1.50 1.75 5.55
C VAL A 47 2.77 0.98 5.91
N ARG A 48 3.43 1.37 7.00
CA ARG A 48 4.61 0.68 7.53
C ARG A 48 4.26 0.01 8.84
N LEU A 49 4.36 -1.31 8.87
CA LEU A 49 4.12 -2.11 10.07
C LEU A 49 5.44 -2.42 10.76
N SER A 50 5.50 -2.23 12.08
CA SER A 50 6.64 -2.60 12.93
C SER A 50 6.16 -3.33 14.17
N LEU A 51 7.02 -4.14 14.77
CA LEU A 51 6.73 -4.85 16.02
C LEU A 51 7.01 -3.92 17.21
N GLU A 52 6.12 -3.93 18.20
CA GLU A 52 6.33 -3.26 19.48
C GLU A 52 5.85 -4.17 20.62
N GLY A 53 6.78 -4.75 21.37
CA GLY A 53 6.46 -5.74 22.40
C GLY A 53 5.70 -6.95 21.84
N GLN A 54 4.46 -7.14 22.30
CA GLN A 54 3.54 -8.18 21.81
C GLN A 54 2.56 -7.65 20.73
N GLY A 55 2.64 -6.37 20.38
CA GLY A 55 1.75 -5.70 19.43
C GLY A 55 2.45 -5.26 18.14
N ARG A 56 1.74 -4.44 17.36
CA ARG A 56 2.26 -3.80 16.15
C ARG A 56 1.94 -2.31 16.14
N ILE A 57 2.88 -1.52 15.63
CA ILE A 57 2.65 -0.13 15.25
C ILE A 57 2.44 -0.08 13.74
N ALA A 58 1.35 0.55 13.32
CA ALA A 58 1.13 0.98 11.94
C ALA A 58 1.46 2.47 11.82
N ARG A 59 2.47 2.80 11.01
CA ARG A 59 2.77 4.18 10.63
C ARG A 59 2.23 4.44 9.24
N LEU A 60 1.36 5.44 9.13
CA LEU A 60 0.81 5.93 7.87
C LEU A 60 1.67 7.10 7.38
N VAL A 61 2.09 7.06 6.12
CA VAL A 61 2.78 8.16 5.44
C VAL A 61 1.89 8.56 4.26
N ASP A 62 1.35 9.77 4.35
CA ASP A 62 0.53 10.34 3.30
C ASP A 62 1.46 10.91 2.21
N LEU A 63 1.42 10.33 1.01
CA LEU A 63 2.16 10.80 -0.17
C LEU A 63 1.20 11.38 -1.22
N ASP A 64 0.00 11.81 -0.79
CA ASP A 64 -0.98 12.57 -1.55
C ASP A 64 -1.93 13.29 -0.55
N ASP A 65 -3.20 13.49 -0.91
CA ASP A 65 -4.25 14.02 -0.05
C ASP A 65 -5.07 12.88 0.58
N TRP A 66 -4.44 11.75 0.97
CA TRP A 66 -5.19 10.63 1.56
C TRP A 66 -5.79 10.98 2.92
N SER A 67 -5.15 11.87 3.65
CA SER A 67 -5.63 12.39 4.93
C SER A 67 -7.01 13.06 4.83
N THR A 68 -7.40 13.61 3.67
CA THR A 68 -8.75 14.18 3.47
C THR A 68 -9.80 13.11 3.14
N ARG A 69 -9.38 11.93 2.66
CA ARG A 69 -10.24 10.78 2.41
C ARG A 69 -10.45 9.91 3.63
N LEU A 70 -9.51 9.96 4.57
CA LEU A 70 -9.62 9.31 5.87
C LEU A 70 -10.55 10.16 6.74
N ASP A 71 -11.87 9.97 6.58
CA ASP A 71 -12.86 10.50 7.52
C ASP A 71 -12.45 10.06 8.92
N GLY A 72 -12.04 11.01 9.75
CA GLY A 72 -11.23 10.82 10.97
C GLY A 72 -11.90 10.06 12.14
N ASP A 73 -12.80 9.13 11.88
CA ASP A 73 -13.43 8.26 12.90
C ASP A 73 -12.51 7.07 13.29
N TRP A 74 -11.19 7.30 13.27
CA TRP A 74 -10.22 6.37 13.86
C TRP A 74 -10.41 6.37 15.38
N ARG A 75 -11.04 5.31 15.90
CA ARG A 75 -11.14 5.05 17.33
C ARG A 75 -10.10 4.02 17.73
N PRO A 76 -8.95 4.41 18.32
CA PRO A 76 -8.09 3.44 18.97
C PRO A 76 -8.88 2.85 20.13
N ASN A 77 -9.18 1.54 20.07
CA ASN A 77 -9.73 0.83 21.22
C ASN A 77 -8.74 1.01 22.38
N THR A 78 -9.22 1.63 23.45
CA THR A 78 -8.51 1.72 24.74
C THR A 78 -8.79 0.45 25.52
#